data_AF-A0A349X1Y9-F1
#
_entry.id   AF-A0A349X1Y9-F1
#
_cell.length_a   1.000
_cell.length_b   1.000
_cell.length_c   1.000
_cell.angle_alpha   90.00
_cell.angle_beta   90.00
_cell.angle_gamma   90.00
#
_symmetry.space_group_name_H-M   'P 1'
#
loop_
_entity.id
_entity.type
_entity.pdbx_description
1 polymer ?
#
loop_
_entity_poly.entity_id
_entity_poly.type
_entity_poly.pdbx_seq_one_letter_code
_entity_poly.pdbx_strand_id
1 'polypeptide(L)'
;MVKVAAGENWHAFVQWCLANNFHGLENLALIPGTVGAAPIQNIGAYGVEVETFIERVHAIEIDSGKAVQFSHAQCQFAYRESVFKRALRDRVVITHVEFSLLKHFLAVSHYPSLSQQLTQPVTAQSLFDAVCTVRRSKLPDPIEIPNAGSFFKNPVISSDQLIELQRSFPSVVSYPVESEFKVAAGWLIDQAGWKQKQLDCVIVHHDQALVVTNPKHRPGASVLQYAYNIQSDIKRRFGIDLEIEPRVIC
;
A
#
# COMPACT_ATOMS: atom_id res chain seq x y z
N MET A 1 -23.66 4.75 -3.32
CA MET A 1 -23.50 3.37 -2.84
C MET A 1 -23.33 2.45 -4.03
N VAL A 2 -22.26 1.66 -4.05
CA VAL A 2 -22.00 0.64 -5.08
C VAL A 2 -21.58 -0.65 -4.36
N LYS A 3 -22.19 -1.78 -4.70
CA LYS A 3 -21.78 -3.11 -4.19
C LYS A 3 -21.05 -3.84 -5.29
N VAL A 4 -19.84 -4.30 -4.99
CA VAL A 4 -18.92 -4.86 -6.00
C VAL A 4 -18.46 -6.24 -5.54
N ALA A 5 -18.42 -7.19 -6.47
CA ALA A 5 -17.96 -8.54 -6.18
C ALA A 5 -16.46 -8.57 -5.88
N ALA A 6 -16.05 -9.44 -4.97
CA ALA A 6 -14.67 -9.52 -4.47
C ALA A 6 -13.65 -9.91 -5.54
N GLY A 7 -14.08 -10.62 -6.59
CA GLY A 7 -13.22 -11.05 -7.70
C GLY A 7 -12.95 -9.96 -8.74
N GLU A 8 -13.64 -8.81 -8.68
CA GLU A 8 -13.44 -7.73 -9.64
C GLU A 8 -12.04 -7.15 -9.55
N ASN A 9 -11.44 -6.82 -10.70
CA ASN A 9 -10.15 -6.16 -10.75
C ASN A 9 -10.24 -4.76 -10.15
N TRP A 10 -9.36 -4.43 -9.21
CA TRP A 10 -9.40 -3.15 -8.50
C TRP A 10 -9.27 -1.95 -9.45
N HIS A 11 -8.27 -1.96 -10.34
CA HIS A 11 -8.03 -0.83 -11.22
C HIS A 11 -9.18 -0.63 -12.23
N ALA A 12 -9.72 -1.72 -12.78
CA ALA A 12 -10.89 -1.68 -13.64
C ALA A 12 -12.11 -1.10 -12.91
N PHE A 13 -12.29 -1.44 -11.63
CA PHE A 13 -13.34 -0.82 -10.80
C PHE A 13 -13.12 0.69 -10.61
N VAL A 14 -11.88 1.15 -10.37
CA VAL A 14 -11.58 2.59 -10.29
C VAL A 14 -11.89 3.28 -11.63
N GLN A 15 -11.52 2.68 -12.76
CA GLN A 15 -11.85 3.21 -14.09
C GLN A 15 -13.36 3.28 -14.33
N TRP A 16 -14.09 2.24 -13.92
CA TRP A 16 -15.54 2.21 -14.00
C TRP A 16 -16.18 3.31 -13.15
N CYS A 17 -15.68 3.57 -11.95
CA CYS A 17 -16.15 4.66 -11.11
C CYS A 17 -15.95 6.02 -11.80
N LEU A 18 -14.75 6.27 -12.33
CA LEU A 18 -14.42 7.49 -13.04
C LEU A 18 -15.34 7.72 -14.24
N ALA A 19 -15.58 6.69 -15.06
CA ALA A 19 -16.46 6.75 -16.22
C ALA A 19 -17.94 7.00 -15.86
N ASN A 20 -18.36 6.64 -14.65
CA ASN A 20 -19.72 6.83 -14.15
C ASN A 20 -19.86 8.05 -13.23
N ASN A 21 -18.86 8.92 -13.17
CA ASN A 21 -18.83 10.11 -12.28
C ASN A 21 -19.00 9.75 -10.79
N PHE A 22 -18.46 8.62 -10.38
CA PHE A 22 -18.25 8.30 -8.97
C PHE A 22 -16.81 8.64 -8.58
N HIS A 23 -16.67 9.51 -7.58
CA HIS A 23 -15.40 10.09 -7.18
C HIS A 23 -14.89 9.55 -5.85
N GLY A 24 -13.59 9.72 -5.59
CA GLY A 24 -12.89 9.38 -4.34
C GLY A 24 -11.79 8.34 -4.51
N LEU A 25 -11.86 7.50 -5.54
CA LEU A 25 -10.91 6.38 -5.75
C LEU A 25 -9.74 6.72 -6.69
N GLU A 26 -9.66 7.95 -7.21
CA GLU A 26 -8.68 8.36 -8.21
C GLU A 26 -7.23 8.16 -7.72
N ASN A 27 -6.96 8.51 -6.45
CA ASN A 27 -5.66 8.31 -5.78
C ASN A 27 -5.27 6.82 -5.66
N LEU A 28 -6.23 5.92 -5.74
CA LEU A 28 -6.03 4.47 -5.60
C LEU A 28 -5.92 3.77 -6.96
N ALA A 29 -5.82 4.52 -8.06
CA ALA A 29 -5.62 3.97 -9.39
C ALA A 29 -4.31 3.17 -9.52
N LEU A 30 -4.31 2.19 -10.43
CA LEU A 30 -3.18 1.32 -10.76
C LEU A 30 -2.62 0.51 -9.55
N ILE A 31 -3.41 0.33 -8.48
CA ILE A 31 -3.13 -0.65 -7.44
C ILE A 31 -3.53 -2.03 -7.99
N PRO A 32 -2.63 -3.03 -7.99
CA PRO A 32 -2.95 -4.37 -8.45
C PRO A 32 -3.83 -5.12 -7.44
N GLY A 33 -4.45 -6.20 -7.90
CA GLY A 33 -5.28 -7.08 -7.07
C GLY A 33 -6.77 -6.88 -7.29
N THR A 34 -7.56 -7.40 -6.36
CA THR A 34 -9.01 -7.46 -6.48
C THR A 34 -9.70 -6.56 -5.45
N VAL A 35 -10.97 -6.25 -5.72
CA VAL A 35 -11.84 -5.52 -4.79
C VAL A 35 -11.94 -6.21 -3.43
N GLY A 36 -11.97 -7.54 -3.40
CA GLY A 36 -12.03 -8.30 -2.15
C GLY A 36 -10.75 -8.23 -1.33
N ALA A 37 -9.59 -8.03 -1.98
CA ALA A 37 -8.31 -7.88 -1.29
C ALA A 37 -8.09 -6.47 -0.74
N ALA A 38 -8.70 -5.45 -1.34
CA ALA A 38 -8.59 -4.04 -0.94
C ALA A 38 -8.82 -3.78 0.57
N PRO A 39 -9.90 -4.28 1.21
CA PRO A 39 -10.12 -4.10 2.65
C PRO A 39 -9.11 -4.87 3.52
N ILE A 40 -8.52 -5.97 3.05
CA ILE A 40 -7.66 -6.81 3.87
C ILE A 40 -6.47 -6.00 4.40
N GLN A 41 -5.78 -5.28 3.51
CA GLN A 41 -4.65 -4.44 3.88
C GLN A 41 -5.01 -2.95 3.94
N ASN A 42 -6.29 -2.56 3.94
CA ASN A 42 -6.70 -1.16 3.82
C ASN A 42 -5.84 -0.40 2.79
N ILE A 43 -5.92 -0.83 1.52
CA ILE A 43 -5.04 -0.30 0.47
C ILE A 43 -5.07 1.24 0.46
N GLY A 44 -3.90 1.84 0.27
CA GLY A 44 -3.78 3.29 0.31
C GLY A 44 -2.61 3.79 -0.49
N ALA A 45 -2.82 4.92 -1.16
CA ALA A 45 -1.82 5.60 -1.96
C ALA A 45 -2.12 7.10 -2.01
N TYR A 46 -1.05 7.90 -2.09
CA TYR A 46 -1.14 9.34 -2.30
C TYR A 46 -2.08 10.09 -1.35
N GLY A 47 -2.02 9.75 -0.05
CA GLY A 47 -2.81 10.42 0.99
C GLY A 47 -4.26 9.94 1.12
N VAL A 48 -4.64 8.87 0.43
CA VAL A 48 -5.98 8.27 0.50
C VAL A 48 -5.86 6.80 0.90
N GLU A 49 -6.74 6.35 1.78
CA GLU A 49 -6.94 4.94 2.15
C GLU A 49 -8.36 4.51 1.83
N VAL A 50 -8.52 3.25 1.41
CA VAL A 50 -9.79 2.72 0.91
C VAL A 50 -10.89 2.70 1.97
N GLU A 51 -10.52 2.58 3.25
CA GLU A 51 -11.47 2.60 4.38
C GLU A 51 -12.44 3.78 4.30
N THR A 52 -11.96 4.95 3.87
CA THR A 52 -12.73 6.20 3.71
C THR A 52 -14.01 6.00 2.91
N PHE A 53 -13.99 5.05 1.98
CA PHE A 53 -15.07 4.79 1.05
C PHE A 53 -15.78 3.46 1.30
N ILE A 54 -15.33 2.63 2.25
CA ILE A 54 -15.96 1.34 2.54
C ILE A 54 -17.01 1.52 3.63
N GLU A 55 -18.25 1.21 3.29
CA GLU A 55 -19.38 1.21 4.23
C GLU A 55 -19.52 -0.16 4.91
N ARG A 56 -19.40 -1.24 4.12
CA ARG A 56 -19.63 -2.61 4.58
C ARG A 56 -18.82 -3.63 3.79
N VAL A 57 -18.35 -4.67 4.45
CA VAL A 57 -17.71 -5.84 3.83
C VAL A 57 -18.58 -7.07 4.04
N HIS A 58 -18.87 -7.80 2.96
CA HIS A 58 -19.63 -9.06 3.00
C HIS A 58 -18.66 -10.24 2.87
N ALA A 59 -18.83 -11.24 3.71
CA ALA A 59 -17.98 -12.42 3.69
C ALA A 59 -18.76 -13.71 4.02
N ILE A 60 -18.11 -14.84 3.79
CA ILE A 60 -18.56 -16.16 4.26
C ILE A 60 -17.59 -16.61 5.35
N GLU A 61 -18.12 -16.99 6.52
CA GLU A 61 -17.34 -17.68 7.54
C GLU A 61 -16.99 -19.09 7.07
N ILE A 62 -15.70 -19.45 7.11
CA ILE A 62 -15.18 -20.70 6.54
C ILE A 62 -15.73 -21.90 7.31
N ASP A 63 -15.69 -21.86 8.64
CA ASP A 63 -16.07 -23.01 9.48
C ASP A 63 -17.56 -23.34 9.37
N SER A 64 -18.42 -22.31 9.29
CA SER A 64 -19.87 -22.50 9.33
C SER A 64 -20.54 -22.37 7.96
N GLY A 65 -19.85 -21.88 6.93
CA GLY A 65 -20.42 -21.52 5.63
C GLY A 65 -21.45 -20.38 5.66
N LYS A 66 -21.58 -19.64 6.76
CA LYS A 66 -22.62 -18.61 6.92
C LYS A 66 -22.18 -17.28 6.31
N ALA A 67 -23.13 -16.58 5.71
CA ALA A 67 -22.95 -15.20 5.30
C ALA A 67 -22.87 -14.28 6.53
N VAL A 68 -21.79 -13.51 6.60
CA VAL A 68 -21.52 -12.51 7.63
C VAL A 68 -21.23 -11.16 6.98
N GLN A 69 -21.49 -10.10 7.72
CA GLN A 69 -21.26 -8.74 7.27
C GLN A 69 -20.53 -7.95 8.36
N PHE A 70 -19.62 -7.10 7.95
CA PHE A 70 -18.84 -6.23 8.81
C PHE A 70 -19.12 -4.79 8.43
N SER A 71 -19.63 -3.99 9.38
CA SER A 71 -19.67 -2.54 9.23
C SER A 71 -18.26 -1.96 9.13
N HIS A 72 -18.15 -0.72 8.67
CA HIS A 72 -16.88 0.03 8.67
C HIS A 72 -16.14 -0.09 10.01
N ALA A 73 -16.83 0.18 11.14
CA ALA A 73 -16.22 0.09 12.46
C ALA A 73 -15.77 -1.34 12.84
N GLN A 74 -16.51 -2.37 12.44
CA GLN A 74 -16.14 -3.76 12.68
C GLN A 74 -14.95 -4.22 11.83
N CYS A 75 -14.68 -3.56 10.70
CA CYS A 75 -13.51 -3.86 9.88
C CYS A 75 -12.19 -3.48 10.58
N GLN A 76 -12.24 -2.60 11.59
CA GLN A 76 -11.08 -2.15 12.39
C GLN A 76 -9.88 -1.80 11.50
N PHE A 77 -10.14 -0.99 10.47
CA PHE A 77 -9.10 -0.56 9.55
C PHE A 77 -8.06 0.30 10.29
N ALA A 78 -6.82 0.19 9.83
CA ALA A 78 -5.69 1.02 10.23
C ALA A 78 -4.64 0.99 9.11
N TYR A 79 -3.51 1.68 9.29
CA TYR A 79 -2.45 1.70 8.29
C TYR A 79 -1.96 0.29 7.92
N ARG A 80 -2.24 -0.12 6.69
CA ARG A 80 -1.93 -1.46 6.15
C ARG A 80 -2.54 -2.61 6.92
N GLU A 81 -3.63 -2.39 7.64
CA GLU A 81 -4.13 -3.31 8.64
C GLU A 81 -5.66 -3.36 8.72
N SER A 82 -6.22 -4.51 9.10
CA SER A 82 -7.66 -4.68 9.30
C SER A 82 -7.94 -5.88 10.22
N VAL A 83 -9.19 -6.07 10.62
CA VAL A 83 -9.62 -7.29 11.33
C VAL A 83 -9.40 -8.56 10.49
N PHE A 84 -9.45 -8.46 9.15
CA PHE A 84 -9.30 -9.58 8.22
C PHE A 84 -7.87 -10.13 8.13
N LYS A 85 -6.88 -9.32 8.47
CA LYS A 85 -5.47 -9.74 8.62
C LYS A 85 -5.14 -10.24 10.02
N ARG A 86 -5.94 -9.87 11.02
CA ARG A 86 -5.75 -10.20 12.43
C ARG A 86 -6.73 -11.28 12.86
N ALA A 87 -7.76 -10.91 13.62
CA ALA A 87 -8.66 -11.85 14.29
C ALA A 87 -9.43 -12.76 13.33
N LEU A 88 -9.68 -12.31 12.09
CA LEU A 88 -10.41 -13.06 11.08
C LEU A 88 -9.51 -13.65 9.98
N ARG A 89 -8.19 -13.62 10.17
CA ARG A 89 -7.24 -14.22 9.23
C ARG A 89 -7.56 -15.70 9.05
N ASP A 90 -7.72 -16.10 7.78
CA ASP A 90 -8.03 -17.48 7.38
C ASP A 90 -9.34 -18.03 7.98
N ARG A 91 -10.25 -17.16 8.44
CA ARG A 91 -11.57 -17.53 8.98
C ARG A 91 -12.74 -17.09 8.11
N VAL A 92 -12.51 -16.12 7.24
CA VAL A 92 -13.56 -15.56 6.37
C VAL A 92 -13.08 -15.39 4.94
N VAL A 93 -13.99 -15.52 3.99
CA VAL A 93 -13.77 -15.23 2.57
C VAL A 93 -14.62 -14.03 2.18
N ILE A 94 -13.98 -12.91 1.85
CA ILE A 94 -14.69 -11.70 1.39
C ILE A 94 -15.33 -11.99 0.03
N THR A 95 -16.63 -11.72 -0.10
CA THR A 95 -17.41 -11.96 -1.33
C THR A 95 -17.81 -10.68 -2.02
N HIS A 96 -18.08 -9.60 -1.27
CA HIS A 96 -18.44 -8.30 -1.82
C HIS A 96 -17.97 -7.17 -0.90
N VAL A 97 -17.76 -5.99 -1.48
CA VAL A 97 -17.49 -4.76 -0.74
C VAL A 97 -18.51 -3.71 -1.17
N GLU A 98 -19.13 -3.04 -0.19
CA GLU A 98 -20.04 -1.92 -0.40
C GLU A 98 -19.29 -0.60 -0.19
N PHE A 99 -19.27 0.22 -1.23
CA PHE A 99 -18.61 1.51 -1.25
C PHE A 99 -19.61 2.68 -1.18
N SER A 100 -19.31 3.66 -0.33
CA SER A 100 -19.92 4.98 -0.32
C SER A 100 -19.01 5.97 -1.05
N LEU A 101 -19.29 6.17 -2.34
CA LEU A 101 -18.50 7.04 -3.23
C LEU A 101 -19.10 8.45 -3.33
N LEU A 102 -18.25 9.41 -3.67
CA LEU A 102 -18.62 10.82 -3.76
C LEU A 102 -19.34 11.12 -5.09
N LYS A 103 -20.41 11.92 -5.02
CA LYS A 103 -21.11 12.47 -6.20
C LYS A 103 -20.48 13.74 -6.75
N HIS A 104 -19.68 14.42 -5.92
CA HIS A 104 -18.95 15.62 -6.29
C HIS A 104 -17.46 15.36 -6.06
N PHE A 105 -16.66 15.76 -7.03
CA PHE A 105 -15.22 15.55 -6.97
C PHE A 105 -14.58 16.41 -5.87
N LEU A 106 -13.75 15.76 -5.04
CA LEU A 106 -12.90 16.40 -4.04
C LEU A 106 -11.45 15.99 -4.30
N ALA A 107 -10.63 16.96 -4.70
CA ALA A 107 -9.24 16.68 -5.06
C ALA A 107 -8.37 16.42 -3.83
N VAL A 108 -7.72 15.25 -3.78
CA VAL A 108 -6.66 14.95 -2.82
C VAL A 108 -5.31 14.99 -3.54
N SER A 109 -4.76 16.19 -3.71
CA SER A 109 -3.58 16.45 -4.57
C SER A 109 -2.33 16.91 -3.80
N HIS A 110 -2.35 16.85 -2.47
CA HIS A 110 -1.29 17.39 -1.61
C HIS A 110 -0.02 16.51 -1.57
N TYR A 111 -0.08 15.27 -2.08
CA TYR A 111 1.08 14.38 -2.09
C TYR A 111 2.16 14.93 -3.04
N PRO A 112 3.43 15.10 -2.59
CA PRO A 112 4.43 15.88 -3.34
C PRO A 112 4.69 15.41 -4.77
N SER A 113 4.62 14.10 -5.04
CA SER A 113 4.84 13.58 -6.40
C SER A 113 3.66 13.82 -7.34
N LEU A 114 2.45 14.06 -6.81
CA LEU A 114 1.27 14.38 -7.62
C LEU A 114 1.17 15.88 -7.88
N SER A 115 1.44 16.71 -6.87
CA SER A 115 1.32 18.17 -6.99
C SER A 115 2.18 18.77 -8.11
N GLN A 116 3.33 18.13 -8.42
CA GLN A 116 4.20 18.53 -9.52
C GLN A 116 3.65 18.21 -10.92
N GLN A 117 2.71 17.26 -11.04
CA GLN A 117 2.13 16.85 -12.32
C GLN A 117 0.77 17.48 -12.61
N LEU A 118 0.15 18.09 -11.61
CA LEU A 118 -1.21 18.60 -11.71
C LEU A 118 -1.23 20.11 -12.01
N THR A 119 -2.02 20.48 -13.01
CA THR A 119 -2.36 21.88 -13.32
C THR A 119 -3.77 22.19 -12.82
N GLN A 120 -4.04 23.47 -12.55
CA GLN A 120 -5.35 23.93 -12.10
C GLN A 120 -6.25 24.31 -13.29
N PRO A 121 -7.57 24.03 -13.24
CA PRO A 121 -8.26 23.30 -12.17
C PRO A 121 -8.02 21.78 -12.23
N VAL A 122 -7.83 21.14 -11.07
CA VAL A 122 -7.72 19.68 -10.98
C VAL A 122 -9.09 19.05 -11.25
N THR A 123 -9.13 18.04 -12.11
CA THR A 123 -10.31 17.22 -12.37
C THR A 123 -10.07 15.78 -11.90
N ALA A 124 -11.12 14.99 -11.74
CA ALA A 124 -11.00 13.57 -11.42
C ALA A 124 -10.12 12.82 -12.44
N GLN A 125 -10.32 13.13 -13.74
CA GLN A 125 -9.53 12.54 -14.82
C GLN A 125 -8.05 12.94 -14.73
N SER A 126 -7.75 14.23 -14.53
CA SER A 126 -6.34 14.65 -14.46
C SER A 126 -5.63 14.10 -13.21
N LEU A 127 -6.33 13.96 -12.08
CA LEU A 127 -5.80 13.30 -10.89
C LEU A 127 -5.52 11.81 -11.14
N PHE A 128 -6.48 11.09 -11.74
CA PHE A 128 -6.31 9.70 -12.12
C PHE A 128 -5.11 9.49 -13.07
N ASP A 129 -4.97 10.34 -14.09
CA ASP A 129 -3.89 10.25 -15.08
C ASP A 129 -2.53 10.54 -14.46
N ALA A 130 -2.44 11.55 -13.58
CA ALA A 130 -1.23 11.87 -12.83
C ALA A 130 -0.83 10.70 -11.91
N VAL A 131 -1.79 10.10 -11.19
CA VAL A 131 -1.55 8.92 -10.35
C VAL A 131 -1.01 7.76 -11.19
N CYS A 132 -1.63 7.46 -12.32
CA CYS A 132 -1.17 6.40 -13.22
C CYS A 132 0.24 6.68 -13.75
N THR A 133 0.52 7.91 -14.14
CA THR A 133 1.83 8.34 -14.66
C THR A 133 2.93 8.19 -13.60
N VAL A 134 2.71 8.70 -12.38
CA VAL A 134 3.67 8.58 -11.27
C VAL A 134 3.89 7.11 -10.89
N ARG A 135 2.85 6.27 -10.91
CA ARG A 135 2.99 4.84 -10.58
C ARG A 135 3.80 4.10 -11.64
N ARG A 136 3.49 4.29 -12.93
CA ARG A 136 4.23 3.64 -14.03
C ARG A 136 5.70 4.05 -14.09
N SER A 137 6.04 5.29 -13.70
CA SER A 137 7.43 5.74 -13.69
C SER A 137 8.26 5.20 -12.53
N LYS A 138 7.63 4.74 -11.44
CA LYS A 138 8.35 4.30 -10.22
C LYS A 138 8.23 2.81 -9.92
N LEU A 139 7.17 2.16 -10.40
CA LEU A 139 6.85 0.78 -10.07
C LEU A 139 7.06 -0.09 -11.31
N PRO A 140 7.97 -1.08 -11.25
CA PRO A 140 8.14 -2.03 -12.35
C PRO A 140 6.87 -2.88 -12.50
N ASP A 141 6.49 -3.17 -13.75
CA ASP A 141 5.37 -4.06 -14.03
C ASP A 141 5.68 -5.46 -13.48
N PRO A 142 4.87 -6.00 -12.54
CA PRO A 142 5.09 -7.33 -11.98
C PRO A 142 5.07 -8.47 -13.00
N ILE A 143 4.43 -8.27 -14.16
CA ILE A 143 4.39 -9.25 -15.26
C ILE A 143 5.75 -9.31 -15.96
N GLU A 144 6.42 -8.17 -16.15
CA GLU A 144 7.73 -8.09 -16.79
C GLU A 144 8.86 -8.40 -15.81
N ILE A 145 8.78 -7.84 -14.60
CA ILE A 145 9.77 -7.98 -13.55
C ILE A 145 9.04 -8.34 -12.25
N PRO A 146 9.04 -9.63 -11.84
CA PRO A 146 8.30 -10.08 -10.66
C PRO A 146 8.62 -9.27 -9.41
N ASN A 147 7.58 -8.70 -8.80
CA ASN A 147 7.65 -7.94 -7.56
C ASN A 147 6.28 -7.95 -6.86
N ALA A 148 6.25 -7.59 -5.58
CA ALA A 148 5.03 -7.51 -4.77
C ALA A 148 4.71 -6.07 -4.36
N GLY A 149 5.14 -5.08 -5.15
CA GLY A 149 5.06 -3.66 -4.79
C GLY A 149 6.02 -3.31 -3.65
N SER A 150 5.60 -2.41 -2.77
CA SER A 150 6.35 -2.07 -1.55
C SER A 150 6.48 -3.31 -0.67
N PHE A 151 7.71 -3.77 -0.48
CA PHE A 151 8.00 -5.00 0.25
C PHE A 151 7.99 -4.79 1.77
N PHE A 152 8.21 -3.56 2.22
CA PHE A 152 8.20 -3.18 3.63
C PHE A 152 7.18 -2.09 3.90
N LYS A 153 6.51 -2.18 5.06
CA LYS A 153 5.72 -1.08 5.60
C LYS A 153 6.64 0.07 6.01
N ASN A 154 6.10 1.29 6.02
CA ASN A 154 6.77 2.40 6.69
C ASN A 154 6.64 2.23 8.21
N PRO A 155 7.75 2.16 8.96
CA PRO A 155 7.71 2.01 10.41
C PRO A 155 7.12 3.25 11.06
N VAL A 156 6.30 3.02 12.09
CA VAL A 156 5.75 4.06 12.95
C VAL A 156 6.54 4.05 14.25
N ILE A 157 7.05 5.22 14.65
CA ILE A 157 7.94 5.40 15.79
C ILE A 157 7.48 6.57 16.66
N SER A 158 7.90 6.57 17.93
CA SER A 158 7.59 7.66 18.85
C SER A 158 8.36 8.95 18.52
N SER A 159 7.90 10.07 19.05
CA SER A 159 8.59 11.37 18.96
C SER A 159 10.04 11.28 19.47
N ASP A 160 10.27 10.59 20.58
CA ASP A 160 11.60 10.45 21.18
C ASP A 160 12.55 9.66 20.28
N GLN A 161 12.05 8.58 19.66
CA GLN A 161 12.82 7.80 18.68
C GLN A 161 13.16 8.63 17.44
N LEU A 162 12.21 9.45 16.95
CA LEU A 162 12.45 10.32 15.81
C LEU A 162 13.51 11.39 16.13
N ILE A 163 13.45 12.01 17.31
CA ILE A 163 14.44 13.01 17.74
C ILE A 163 15.84 12.39 17.78
N GLU A 164 15.98 11.20 18.34
CA GLU A 164 17.27 10.51 18.39
C GLU A 164 17.78 10.14 16.98
N LEU A 165 16.89 9.65 16.12
CA LEU A 165 17.20 9.35 14.73
C LEU A 165 17.67 10.60 13.97
N GLN A 166 17.00 11.74 14.17
CA GLN A 166 17.34 13.02 13.54
C GLN A 166 18.70 13.57 13.96
N ARG A 167 19.21 13.24 15.16
CA ARG A 167 20.57 13.62 15.58
C ARG A 167 21.64 13.00 14.69
N SER A 168 21.46 11.74 14.33
CA SER A 168 22.38 11.01 13.45
C SER A 168 22.05 11.20 11.97
N PHE A 169 20.78 11.47 11.65
CA PHE A 169 20.25 11.56 10.29
C PHE A 169 19.29 12.75 10.12
N PRO A 170 19.81 13.99 10.05
CA PRO A 170 18.98 15.20 10.02
C PRO A 170 18.03 15.29 8.82
N SER A 171 18.32 14.60 7.72
CA SER A 171 17.52 14.58 6.49
C SER A 171 16.50 13.43 6.43
N VAL A 172 16.27 12.72 7.54
CA VAL A 172 15.29 11.62 7.58
C VAL A 172 13.89 12.10 7.19
N VAL A 173 13.28 11.39 6.25
CA VAL A 173 11.93 11.68 5.78
C VAL A 173 10.92 10.96 6.68
N SER A 174 10.06 11.74 7.33
CA SER A 174 8.98 11.24 8.18
C SER A 174 7.71 12.06 7.97
N TYR A 175 6.56 11.46 8.31
CA TYR A 175 5.25 12.09 8.23
C TYR A 175 4.53 11.89 9.56
N PRO A 176 3.90 12.93 10.13
CA PRO A 176 3.14 12.79 11.37
C PRO A 176 1.93 11.88 11.17
N VAL A 177 1.66 11.01 12.15
CA VAL A 177 0.47 10.15 12.21
C VAL A 177 -0.01 10.11 13.66
N GLU A 178 -1.14 10.76 13.95
CA GLU A 178 -1.66 10.91 15.31
C GLU A 178 -0.62 11.50 16.29
N SER A 179 -0.16 10.70 17.26
CA SER A 179 0.86 11.07 18.26
C SER A 179 2.24 10.50 17.95
N GLU A 180 2.40 9.86 16.79
CA GLU A 180 3.59 9.17 16.34
C GLU A 180 4.06 9.70 14.98
N PHE A 181 5.14 9.12 14.46
CA PHE A 181 5.71 9.48 13.17
C PHE A 181 5.96 8.26 12.31
N LYS A 182 5.46 8.31 11.07
CA LYS A 182 5.72 7.31 10.05
C LYS A 182 6.98 7.68 9.28
N VAL A 183 8.05 6.91 9.49
CA VAL A 183 9.33 7.12 8.79
C VAL A 183 9.30 6.44 7.43
N ALA A 184 9.81 7.11 6.40
CA ALA A 184 9.85 6.55 5.05
C ALA A 184 10.87 5.40 4.97
N ALA A 185 10.39 4.16 4.94
CA ALA A 185 11.24 2.97 4.82
C ALA A 185 12.10 2.99 3.55
N GLY A 186 11.55 3.52 2.45
CA GLY A 186 12.30 3.70 1.22
C GLY A 186 13.51 4.61 1.39
N TRP A 187 13.40 5.67 2.21
CA TRP A 187 14.52 6.55 2.52
C TRP A 187 15.59 5.79 3.33
N LEU A 188 15.20 5.02 4.34
CA LEU A 188 16.13 4.22 5.14
C LEU A 188 16.91 3.21 4.27
N ILE A 189 16.21 2.52 3.37
CA ILE A 189 16.79 1.52 2.45
C ILE A 189 17.74 2.18 1.44
N ASP A 190 17.37 3.35 0.92
CA ASP A 190 18.21 4.14 0.02
C ASP A 190 19.50 4.60 0.72
N GLN A 191 19.39 5.21 1.90
CA GLN A 191 20.54 5.68 2.67
C GLN A 191 21.47 4.55 3.13
N ALA A 192 20.94 3.34 3.32
CA ALA A 192 21.75 2.16 3.59
C ALA A 192 22.45 1.59 2.34
N GLY A 193 22.19 2.14 1.15
CA GLY A 193 22.83 1.76 -0.10
C GLY A 193 22.29 0.46 -0.71
N TRP A 194 21.00 0.15 -0.47
CA TRP A 194 20.39 -1.06 -1.02
C TRP A 194 19.83 -0.90 -2.42
N LYS A 195 19.58 0.33 -2.91
CA LYS A 195 19.13 0.54 -4.30
C LYS A 195 20.14 -0.07 -5.26
N GLN A 196 19.63 -0.86 -6.22
CA GLN A 196 20.43 -1.63 -7.19
C GLN A 196 21.40 -2.67 -6.60
N LYS A 197 21.40 -2.88 -5.27
CA LYS A 197 22.23 -3.91 -4.64
C LYS A 197 21.63 -5.28 -4.91
N GLN A 198 22.37 -6.15 -5.58
CA GLN A 198 21.89 -7.49 -5.90
C GLN A 198 22.52 -8.54 -4.97
N LEU A 199 21.72 -9.49 -4.48
CA LEU A 199 22.20 -10.72 -3.84
C LEU A 199 21.34 -11.88 -4.34
N ASP A 200 21.97 -12.98 -4.74
CA ASP A 200 21.29 -14.15 -5.32
C ASP A 200 20.27 -13.80 -6.42
N CYS A 201 20.60 -12.84 -7.30
CA CYS A 201 19.73 -12.32 -8.37
C CYS A 201 18.42 -11.64 -7.92
N VAL A 202 18.22 -11.42 -6.62
CA VAL A 202 17.19 -10.54 -6.05
C VAL A 202 17.79 -9.15 -5.85
N ILE A 203 17.03 -8.10 -6.16
CA ILE A 203 17.54 -6.72 -6.24
C ILE A 203 16.48 -5.71 -5.83
N VAL A 204 16.88 -4.61 -5.18
CA VAL A 204 16.00 -3.45 -4.98
C VAL A 204 15.95 -2.59 -6.24
N HIS A 205 14.74 -2.19 -6.64
CA HIS A 205 14.51 -1.38 -7.83
C HIS A 205 15.26 -0.03 -7.79
N HIS A 206 15.77 0.40 -8.95
CA HIS A 206 16.61 1.60 -9.06
C HIS A 206 15.88 2.92 -8.81
N ASP A 207 14.58 3.00 -9.07
CA ASP A 207 13.78 4.21 -8.82
C ASP A 207 13.01 4.17 -7.49
N GLN A 208 12.82 2.97 -6.93
CA GLN A 208 11.96 2.78 -5.77
C GLN A 208 12.56 1.79 -4.77
N ALA A 209 13.16 2.34 -3.71
CA ALA A 209 13.88 1.56 -2.70
C ALA A 209 13.00 0.58 -1.91
N LEU A 210 11.68 0.77 -1.91
CA LEU A 210 10.75 -0.16 -1.27
C LEU A 210 10.44 -1.40 -2.11
N VAL A 211 10.76 -1.41 -3.40
CA VAL A 211 10.37 -2.50 -4.30
C VAL A 211 11.54 -3.47 -4.45
N VAL A 212 11.36 -4.66 -3.90
CA VAL A 212 12.26 -5.81 -4.14
C VAL A 212 11.77 -6.54 -5.39
N THR A 213 12.65 -6.72 -6.36
CA THR A 213 12.36 -7.39 -7.63
C THR A 213 13.11 -8.71 -7.76
N ASN A 214 12.54 -9.63 -8.52
CA ASN A 214 13.05 -10.97 -8.73
C ASN A 214 13.18 -11.28 -10.25
N PRO A 215 14.12 -10.62 -10.95
CA PRO A 215 14.26 -10.71 -12.42
C PRO A 215 14.69 -12.10 -12.92
N LYS A 216 15.20 -12.97 -12.04
CA LYS A 216 15.63 -14.33 -12.39
C LYS A 216 14.76 -15.41 -11.77
N HIS A 217 13.54 -15.07 -11.36
CA HIS A 217 12.53 -16.02 -10.85
C HIS A 217 13.08 -16.97 -9.77
N ARG A 218 13.87 -16.41 -8.86
CA ARG A 218 14.43 -17.13 -7.71
C ARG A 218 13.32 -17.61 -6.77
N PRO A 219 13.56 -18.68 -6.00
CA PRO A 219 12.59 -19.16 -5.02
C PRO A 219 12.22 -18.09 -3.98
N GLY A 220 11.02 -18.19 -3.40
CA GLY A 220 10.57 -17.27 -2.35
C GLY A 220 11.52 -17.18 -1.16
N ALA A 221 12.20 -18.27 -0.81
CA ALA A 221 13.23 -18.30 0.24
C ALA A 221 14.40 -17.35 -0.05
N SER A 222 14.84 -17.23 -1.31
CA SER A 222 15.89 -16.27 -1.70
C SER A 222 15.42 -14.83 -1.53
N VAL A 223 14.16 -14.54 -1.88
CA VAL A 223 13.56 -13.21 -1.71
C VAL A 223 13.42 -12.86 -0.22
N LEU A 224 13.00 -13.81 0.61
CA LEU A 224 12.90 -13.63 2.06
C LEU A 224 14.27 -13.43 2.70
N GLN A 225 15.28 -14.23 2.32
CA GLN A 225 16.63 -14.04 2.81
C GLN A 225 17.19 -12.66 2.45
N TYR A 226 16.91 -12.20 1.23
CA TYR A 226 17.25 -10.84 0.81
C TYR A 226 16.57 -9.78 1.68
N ALA A 227 15.28 -9.95 1.97
CA ALA A 227 14.53 -9.06 2.85
C ALA A 227 15.05 -9.06 4.30
N TYR A 228 15.43 -10.22 4.84
CA TYR A 228 16.04 -10.33 6.17
C TYR A 228 17.38 -9.61 6.25
N ASN A 229 18.18 -9.65 5.18
CA ASN A 229 19.44 -8.90 5.10
C ASN A 229 19.20 -7.38 5.15
N ILE A 230 18.15 -6.89 4.49
CA ILE A 230 17.74 -5.48 4.58
C ILE A 230 17.30 -5.15 6.02
N GLN A 231 16.38 -5.93 6.60
CA GLN A 231 15.88 -5.70 7.96
C GLN A 231 17.03 -5.63 8.98
N SER A 232 17.97 -6.57 8.92
CA SER A 232 19.15 -6.61 9.81
C SER A 232 20.03 -5.37 9.65
N ASP A 233 20.27 -4.93 8.41
CA ASP A 233 21.10 -3.75 8.13
C ASP A 233 20.41 -2.45 8.59
N ILE A 234 19.10 -2.30 8.35
CA ILE A 234 18.33 -1.14 8.80
C ILE A 234 18.26 -1.08 10.32
N LYS A 235 18.01 -2.22 10.98
CA LYS A 235 18.02 -2.28 12.45
C LYS A 235 19.37 -1.89 13.02
N ARG A 236 20.47 -2.38 12.43
CA ARG A 236 21.83 -2.07 12.88
C ARG A 236 22.19 -0.59 12.68
N ARG A 237 21.80 0.01 11.56
CA ARG A 237 22.18 1.39 11.19
C ARG A 237 21.32 2.47 11.83
N PHE A 238 20.01 2.22 11.93
CA PHE A 238 19.02 3.22 12.32
C PHE A 238 18.28 2.88 13.61
N GLY A 239 18.46 1.66 14.16
CA GLY A 239 17.71 1.19 15.32
C GLY A 239 16.25 0.84 15.02
N ILE A 240 15.84 0.88 13.75
CA ILE A 240 14.45 0.72 13.30
C ILE A 240 14.21 -0.70 12.76
N ASP A 241 13.11 -1.31 13.21
CA ASP A 241 12.63 -2.57 12.66
C ASP A 241 11.71 -2.30 11.46
N LEU A 242 11.99 -2.92 10.31
CA LEU A 242 11.07 -2.93 9.18
C LEU A 242 10.18 -4.17 9.26
N GLU A 243 8.91 -4.04 8.87
CA GLU A 243 7.97 -5.14 8.75
C GLU A 243 7.70 -5.46 7.28
N ILE A 244 7.73 -6.74 6.90
CA ILE A 244 7.39 -7.19 5.54
C ILE A 244 5.87 -6.99 5.31
N GLU A 245 5.50 -6.30 4.22
CA GLU A 245 4.11 -6.01 3.85
C GLU A 245 3.42 -7.17 3.10
N PRO A 246 4.07 -7.84 2.12
CA PRO A 246 3.51 -9.02 1.47
C PRO A 246 3.23 -10.16 2.45
N ARG A 247 2.12 -10.88 2.22
CA ARG A 247 1.83 -12.11 2.97
C ARG A 247 2.85 -13.20 2.58
N VAL A 248 3.57 -13.71 3.57
CA VAL A 248 4.42 -14.89 3.40
C VAL A 248 3.55 -16.14 3.58
N ILE A 249 3.59 -17.02 2.58
CA ILE A 249 2.94 -18.33 2.61
C ILE A 249 4.07 -19.35 2.71
N CYS A 250 4.14 -20.05 3.84
CA CYS A 250 5.10 -21.12 4.11
C CYS A 250 4.43 -22.49 4.07
#